data_AF-A0A954S5Z7-F1
#
_entry.id   AF-A0A954S5Z7-F1
#
_cell.length_a   1.000
_cell.length_b   1.000
_cell.length_c   1.000
_cell.angle_alpha   90.00
_cell.angle_beta   90.00
_cell.angle_gamma   90.00
#
_symmetry.space_group_name_H-M   'P 1'
#
loop_
_entity.id
_entity.type
_entity.pdbx_description
1 polymer ?
#
loop_
_entity_poly.entity_id
_entity_poly.type
_entity_poly.pdbx_seq_one_letter_code
_entity_poly.pdbx_strand_id
1 'polypeptide(L)'
;MAKKKSSKLAAGAEIRIKPGTPLPEFPNVSIDDWTGMILETKGRGADLQYIIEWDDTTVAMMPQSYQDQCEEQGLFFRMACLPADHVVAAAADNPDA
;
A
#
# COMPACT_ATOMS: atom_id res chain seq x y z
N MET A 1 -6.52 4.20 -22.66
CA MET A 1 -5.47 3.65 -21.78
C MET A 1 -4.91 4.81 -20.95
N ALA A 2 -5.49 5.07 -19.77
CA ALA A 2 -5.02 6.15 -18.92
C ALA A 2 -3.67 5.74 -18.33
N LYS A 3 -2.62 6.40 -18.81
CA LYS A 3 -1.26 6.29 -18.29
C LYS A 3 -1.30 6.87 -16.89
N LYS A 4 -1.68 6.02 -15.91
CA LYS A 4 -1.69 6.36 -14.48
C LYS A 4 -0.27 6.81 -14.17
N LYS A 5 -0.07 8.13 -14.16
CA LYS A 5 1.18 8.73 -13.71
C LYS A 5 1.32 8.21 -12.29
N SER A 6 2.27 7.31 -12.08
CA SER A 6 2.85 7.04 -10.77
C SER A 6 3.56 8.33 -10.35
N SER A 7 2.77 9.39 -10.11
CA SER A 7 3.24 10.64 -9.58
C SER A 7 3.79 10.27 -8.23
N LYS A 8 5.10 10.46 -8.08
CA LYS A 8 5.83 10.10 -6.88
C LYS A 8 5.08 10.66 -5.67
N LEU A 9 4.47 9.76 -4.91
CA LEU A 9 3.67 10.09 -3.74
C LEU A 9 4.63 10.50 -2.63
N ALA A 10 4.27 11.55 -1.90
CA ALA A 10 5.05 12.06 -0.79
C ALA A 10 4.53 11.49 0.53
N ALA A 11 5.35 11.58 1.58
CA ALA A 11 4.88 11.38 2.94
C ALA A 11 3.69 12.31 3.22
N GLY A 12 2.64 11.76 3.81
CA GLY A 12 1.37 12.42 4.05
C GLY A 12 0.30 12.20 2.97
N ALA A 13 0.61 11.53 1.87
CA ALA A 13 -0.37 11.25 0.83
C ALA A 13 -1.18 9.99 1.14
N GLU A 14 -2.50 10.08 0.98
CA GLU A 14 -3.40 8.94 1.00
C GLU A 14 -3.24 8.09 -0.26
N ILE A 15 -3.19 6.78 -0.05
CA ILE A 15 -2.95 5.79 -1.08
C ILE A 15 -3.94 4.65 -1.04
N ARG A 16 -3.99 3.93 -2.15
CA ARG A 16 -4.77 2.71 -2.31
C ARG A 16 -3.95 1.68 -3.05
N ILE A 17 -4.10 0.42 -2.67
CA ILE A 17 -3.45 -0.69 -3.35
C ILE A 17 -4.21 -1.03 -4.63
N LYS A 18 -3.45 -1.22 -5.71
CA LYS A 18 -4.03 -1.60 -7.00
C LYS A 18 -4.70 -2.98 -6.89
N PRO A 19 -5.87 -3.17 -7.51
CA PRO A 19 -6.48 -4.49 -7.59
C PRO A 19 -5.61 -5.43 -8.43
N GLY A 20 -5.56 -6.69 -8.01
CA GLY A 20 -4.67 -7.70 -8.55
C GLY A 20 -3.21 -7.50 -8.14
N THR A 21 -2.92 -6.83 -7.02
CA THR A 21 -1.55 -6.75 -6.48
C THR A 21 -1.21 -8.10 -5.86
N PRO A 22 -0.34 -8.92 -6.49
CA PRO A 22 0.05 -10.18 -5.90
C PRO A 22 0.98 -9.85 -4.73
N LEU A 23 0.64 -10.34 -3.54
CA LEU A 23 1.56 -10.33 -2.42
C LEU A 23 2.30 -11.67 -2.47
N PRO A 24 3.53 -11.74 -3.02
CA PRO A 24 4.23 -13.02 -3.18
C PRO A 24 4.46 -13.72 -1.83
N GLU A 25 4.58 -12.93 -0.77
CA GLU A 25 4.70 -13.39 0.62
C GLU A 25 3.38 -14.04 1.10
N PHE A 26 2.22 -13.58 0.64
CA PHE A 26 0.91 -14.04 1.08
C PHE A 26 -0.04 -14.28 -0.10
N PRO A 27 0.12 -15.38 -0.85
CA PRO A 27 -0.68 -15.66 -2.05
C PRO A 27 -2.18 -15.86 -1.76
N ASN A 28 -2.55 -16.14 -0.51
CA ASN A 28 -3.95 -16.27 -0.08
C ASN A 28 -4.56 -14.96 0.44
N VAL A 29 -3.78 -13.88 0.59
CA VAL A 29 -4.25 -12.60 1.11
C VAL A 29 -4.29 -11.59 -0.03
N SER A 30 -5.50 -11.24 -0.44
CA SER A 30 -5.74 -10.08 -1.31
C SER A 30 -5.69 -8.81 -0.46
N ILE A 31 -4.62 -8.03 -0.64
CA ILE A 31 -4.53 -6.66 -0.12
C ILE A 31 -5.11 -5.62 -1.08
N ASP A 32 -5.88 -6.11 -2.05
CA ASP A 32 -6.56 -5.30 -3.03
C ASP A 32 -7.47 -4.29 -2.33
N ASP A 33 -7.49 -3.07 -2.83
CA ASP A 33 -8.34 -2.01 -2.30
C ASP A 33 -7.96 -1.45 -0.92
N TRP A 34 -6.92 -1.97 -0.28
CA TRP A 34 -6.49 -1.47 1.01
C TRP A 34 -6.03 -0.02 0.90
N THR A 35 -6.51 0.81 1.82
CA THR A 35 -6.14 2.22 1.91
C THR A 35 -5.26 2.46 3.11
N GLY A 36 -4.38 3.43 2.93
CA GLY A 36 -3.48 3.90 3.97
C GLY A 36 -2.85 5.23 3.59
N MET A 37 -1.93 5.67 4.42
CA MET A 37 -1.21 6.93 4.26
C MET A 37 0.28 6.65 4.18
N ILE A 38 0.98 7.30 3.26
CA ILE A 38 2.45 7.19 3.21
C ILE A 38 3.02 7.91 4.42
N LEU A 39 3.68 7.17 5.30
CA LEU A 39 4.47 7.75 6.38
C LEU A 39 5.82 8.22 5.86
N GLU A 40 6.48 7.39 5.03
CA GLU A 40 7.83 7.68 4.55
C GLU A 40 8.09 7.02 3.20
N THR A 41 9.00 7.60 2.42
CA THR A 41 9.46 7.04 1.15
C THR A 41 10.91 6.62 1.30
N LYS A 42 11.21 5.35 1.07
CA LYS A 42 12.56 4.77 1.17
C LYS A 42 13.12 4.48 -0.23
N GLY A 43 14.41 4.76 -0.45
CA GLY A 43 15.07 4.51 -1.74
C GLY A 43 14.80 5.57 -2.81
N ARG A 44 15.21 5.31 -4.06
CA ARG A 44 15.09 6.26 -5.18
C ARG A 44 15.06 5.52 -6.52
N GLY A 45 14.31 6.05 -7.48
CA GLY A 45 14.27 5.49 -8.84
C GLY A 45 13.46 4.21 -8.88
N ALA A 46 14.09 3.11 -9.31
CA ALA A 46 13.48 1.78 -9.38
C ALA A 46 13.32 1.12 -7.99
N ASP A 47 14.21 1.44 -7.04
CA ASP A 47 14.20 0.93 -5.67
C ASP A 47 13.33 1.77 -4.72
N LEU A 48 12.36 2.52 -5.25
CA LEU A 48 11.48 3.36 -4.44
C LEU A 48 10.42 2.49 -3.75
N GLN A 49 10.48 2.49 -2.42
CA GLN A 49 9.52 1.85 -1.54
C GLN A 49 8.74 2.91 -0.76
N TYR A 50 7.47 2.66 -0.54
CA TYR A 50 6.61 3.47 0.30
C TYR A 50 6.31 2.72 1.59
N ILE A 51 6.67 3.35 2.69
CA ILE A 51 6.22 2.96 4.02
C ILE A 51 4.86 3.60 4.20
N ILE A 52 3.86 2.75 4.23
CA ILE A 52 2.44 3.11 4.30
C ILE A 52 1.88 2.58 5.61
N GLU A 53 1.16 3.42 6.32
CA GLU A 53 0.38 3.04 7.48
C GLU A 53 -1.07 2.81 7.05
N TRP A 54 -1.59 1.64 7.37
CA TRP A 54 -2.96 1.28 7.09
C TRP A 54 -3.92 2.00 8.04
N ASP A 55 -5.04 2.47 7.50
CA ASP A 55 -6.12 3.02 8.30
C ASP A 55 -6.72 1.98 9.25
N ASP A 56 -7.31 2.43 10.36
CA ASP A 56 -7.98 1.55 11.32
C ASP A 56 -9.07 0.68 10.68
N THR A 57 -9.73 1.16 9.63
CA THR A 57 -10.70 0.40 8.85
C THR A 57 -10.04 -0.76 8.11
N THR A 58 -8.92 -0.51 7.42
CA THR A 58 -8.13 -1.53 6.73
C THR A 58 -7.61 -2.57 7.73
N VAL A 59 -7.10 -2.12 8.88
CA VAL A 59 -6.63 -2.99 9.96
C VAL A 59 -7.76 -3.85 10.53
N ALA A 60 -8.96 -3.29 10.71
CA ALA A 60 -10.12 -4.03 11.22
C ALA A 60 -10.62 -5.09 10.22
N MET A 61 -10.46 -4.86 8.91
CA MET A 61 -10.78 -5.83 7.85
C MET A 61 -9.66 -6.87 7.63
N MET A 62 -8.48 -6.63 8.21
CA MET A 62 -7.27 -7.41 7.98
C MET A 62 -7.43 -8.82 8.56
N PRO A 63 -7.21 -9.88 7.76
CA PRO A 63 -7.36 -11.24 8.24
C PRO A 63 -6.33 -11.55 9.34
N GLN A 64 -6.74 -12.33 10.35
CA GLN A 64 -5.85 -12.72 11.44
C GLN A 64 -4.57 -13.42 10.95
N SER A 65 -4.66 -14.22 9.88
CA SER A 65 -3.49 -14.86 9.27
C SER A 65 -2.45 -13.87 8.73
N TYR A 66 -2.85 -12.65 8.36
CA TYR A 66 -1.90 -11.61 7.97
C TYR A 66 -1.20 -11.01 9.20
N GLN A 67 -1.96 -10.78 10.28
CA GLN A 67 -1.40 -10.27 11.54
C GLN A 67 -0.38 -11.25 12.14
N ASP A 68 -0.74 -12.54 12.17
CA ASP A 68 0.12 -13.63 12.67
C ASP A 68 1.44 -13.70 11.88
N GLN A 69 1.36 -13.70 10.54
CA GLN A 69 2.56 -13.73 9.70
C GLN A 69 3.40 -12.45 9.75
N CYS A 70 2.79 -11.29 10.00
CA CYS A 70 3.54 -10.07 10.29
C CYS A 70 4.28 -10.20 11.62
N GLU A 71 3.63 -10.74 12.66
CA GLU A 71 4.23 -10.95 13.98
C GLU A 71 5.41 -11.95 13.90
N GLU A 72 5.25 -13.06 13.18
CA GLU A 72 6.31 -14.05 12.94
C GLU A 72 7.54 -13.44 12.27
N GLN A 73 7.35 -12.46 11.38
CA GLN A 73 8.43 -11.76 10.69
C GLN A 73 8.96 -10.55 11.45
N GLY A 74 8.36 -10.19 12.59
CA GLY A 74 8.68 -8.96 13.33
C GLY A 74 8.31 -7.69 12.58
N LEU A 75 7.32 -7.77 11.67
CA LEU A 75 6.79 -6.66 10.91
C LEU A 75 5.57 -6.07 11.62
N PHE A 76 5.41 -4.76 11.54
CA PHE A 76 4.20 -4.11 12.02
C PHE A 76 3.07 -4.33 11.01
N PHE A 77 2.07 -5.14 11.33
CA PHE A 77 0.91 -5.36 10.43
C PHE A 77 0.20 -4.05 10.02
N ARG A 78 0.32 -3.01 10.85
CA ARG A 78 -0.21 -1.66 10.61
C ARG A 78 0.60 -0.86 9.59
N MET A 79 1.84 -1.25 9.32
CA MET A 79 2.73 -0.59 8.37
C MET A 79 3.21 -1.57 7.30
N ALA A 80 2.94 -1.28 6.04
CA ALA A 80 3.48 -2.04 4.94
C ALA A 80 4.60 -1.27 4.23
N CYS A 81 5.58 -2.02 3.72
CA CYS A 81 6.58 -1.48 2.83
C CYS A 81 6.31 -2.03 1.43
N LEU A 82 5.69 -1.23 0.56
CA LEU A 82 5.35 -1.64 -0.80
C LEU A 82 6.09 -0.80 -1.84
N PRO A 83 6.49 -1.40 -2.97
CA PRO A 83 7.10 -0.64 -4.05
C PRO A 83 6.06 0.28 -4.70
N ALA A 84 6.53 1.40 -5.23
CA ALA A 84 5.70 2.42 -5.86
C ALA A 84 4.83 1.91 -7.03
N ASP A 85 5.16 0.74 -7.60
CA ASP A 85 4.40 0.17 -8.72
C ASP A 85 3.03 -0.39 -8.29
N HIS A 86 2.88 -0.85 -7.06
CA HIS A 86 1.63 -1.44 -6.56
C HIS A 86 0.71 -0.46 -5.83
N VAL A 87 1.21 0.76 -5.59
CA VAL A 87 0.52 1.80 -4.84
C VAL A 87 0.04 2.91 -5.79
N VAL A 88 -1.17 3.43 -5.58
CA VAL A 88 -1.68 4.61 -6.28
C VAL A 88 -2.20 5.64 -5.30
N ALA A 89 -2.19 6.92 -5.69
CA ALA A 89 -2.85 7.96 -4.90
C ALA A 89 -4.35 7.66 -4.80
N ALA A 90 -4.91 7.65 -3.59
CA ALA A 90 -6.35 7.46 -3.37
C ALA A 90 -7.15 8.60 -4.03
N ALA A 91 -6.62 9.83 -4.00
CA ALA A 91 -7.25 11.01 -4.56
C ALA A 91 -7.14 11.16 -6.09
N ALA A 92 -6.43 10.26 -6.79
CA ALA A 92 -6.25 10.36 -8.25
C ALA A 92 -7.49 9.93 -9.07
N ASP A 93 -8.56 9.49 -8.41
CA ASP A 93 -9.89 9.27 -9.00
C ASP A 93 -10.76 10.53 -8.87
N ASN A 94 -10.23 11.70 -9.26
CA ASN A 94 -11.03 12.90 -9.47
C ASN A 94 -10.76 13.43 -10.89
N PRO A 95 -11.66 13.18 -11.86
CA PRO A 95 -11.48 13.61 -13.24
C PRO A 95 -12.01 15.02 -13.56
N ASP A 96 -12.26 15.93 -12.60
CA ASP A 96 -12.76 17.28 -12.94
C ASP A 96 -12.47 18.32 -11.84
N ALA A 97 -11.51 19.23 -12.10
CA ALA A 97 -11.42 20.56 -11.47
C ALA A 97 -10.63 21.50 -12.39
#